data_AF-A0A0D6R4S7-F1
#
_entry.id   AF-A0A0D6R4S7-F1
#
_cell.length_a   1.000
_cell.length_b   1.000
_cell.length_c   1.000
_cell.angle_alpha   90.00
_cell.angle_beta   90.00
_cell.angle_gamma   90.00
#
_symmetry.space_group_name_H-M   'P 1'
#
loop_
_entity.id
_entity.type
_entity.pdbx_description
1 polymer ?
#
loop_
_entity_poly.entity_id
_entity_poly.type
_entity_poly.pdbx_seq_one_letter_code
_entity_poly.pdbx_strand_id
1 'polypeptide(L)'
;MACQRITGAQCRRGPCAINTKISMTCSRSLRLTRTRIRMGLGEEQAEMKIPHVLSVAGSDSGAGAGIQADIKACGARGVYCSTVITAVTAQNTVGVQGVYLVPEDFVSEQLRSVLSDMEVDVVKTGMLPSTEIIQALCITLRKYPVRALVVDPVMVATSGDVLASPAILDRLRQELLPISEVVTPNLKEASALVGGEPLETIEDMRAAAKAIHHMGPRYVLVKGGHLQSAGDVIDILYDGKLKHSSCFI
;
A
#
# COMPACT_ATOMS: atom_id res chain seq x y z
N MET A 1 -4.10 45.25 45.76
CA MET A 1 -3.25 45.45 44.57
C MET A 1 -4.16 45.29 43.35
N ALA A 2 -4.94 46.32 43.02
CA ALA A 2 -4.61 47.40 42.10
C ALA A 2 -4.58 46.92 40.63
N CYS A 3 -5.79 46.96 40.05
CA CYS A 3 -6.10 47.01 38.63
C CYS A 3 -5.49 48.28 38.01
N GLN A 4 -4.80 48.17 36.87
CA GLN A 4 -4.42 49.31 36.03
C GLN A 4 -4.87 49.10 34.59
N ARG A 5 -5.55 50.13 34.10
CA ARG A 5 -6.05 50.36 32.74
C ARG A 5 -4.93 50.90 31.84
N ILE A 6 -4.98 50.56 30.55
CA ILE A 6 -4.49 51.36 29.41
C ILE A 6 -5.53 51.13 28.28
N THR A 7 -6.63 51.92 28.15
CA THR A 7 -6.83 53.05 27.21
C THR A 7 -6.02 52.95 25.92
N GLY A 8 -6.51 52.91 24.69
CA GLY A 8 -7.77 53.31 24.07
C GLY A 8 -7.40 53.74 22.64
N ALA A 9 -8.06 53.22 21.61
CA ALA A 9 -7.96 53.76 20.26
C ALA A 9 -9.32 53.66 19.58
N GLN A 10 -9.81 54.82 19.17
CA GLN A 10 -11.15 55.09 18.68
C GLN A 10 -11.36 54.49 17.28
N CYS A 11 -12.39 53.67 17.13
CA CYS A 11 -12.92 53.28 15.83
C CYS A 11 -13.94 54.32 15.37
N ARG A 12 -13.60 55.11 14.34
CA ARG A 12 -14.57 55.87 13.53
C ARG A 12 -14.10 55.88 12.08
N ARG A 13 -14.90 55.27 11.19
CA ARG A 13 -15.40 55.82 9.92
C ARG A 13 -16.01 54.71 9.04
N GLY A 14 -17.34 54.72 8.93
CA GLY A 14 -18.14 54.71 7.69
C GLY A 14 -18.03 53.54 6.68
N PRO A 15 -19.14 53.14 6.03
CA PRO A 15 -19.19 52.02 5.11
C PRO A 15 -18.76 52.44 3.70
N CYS A 16 -17.97 51.61 3.02
CA CYS A 16 -17.79 51.71 1.57
C CYS A 16 -18.27 50.42 0.93
N ALA A 17 -19.41 50.52 0.26
CA ALA A 17 -19.95 49.47 -0.59
C ALA A 17 -19.06 49.30 -1.81
N ILE A 18 -18.51 48.10 -2.02
CA ILE A 18 -18.04 47.67 -3.32
C ILE A 18 -18.90 46.48 -3.74
N ASN A 19 -19.83 46.81 -4.61
CA ASN A 19 -20.71 45.91 -5.31
C ASN A 19 -19.85 45.13 -6.32
N THR A 20 -19.59 43.85 -6.07
CA THR A 20 -19.07 42.95 -7.10
C THR A 20 -19.89 41.68 -7.07
N LYS A 21 -20.89 41.62 -7.93
CA LYS A 21 -21.54 40.36 -8.34
C LYS A 21 -20.47 39.48 -8.96
N ILE A 22 -19.99 38.47 -8.24
CA ILE A 22 -19.29 37.34 -8.86
C ILE A 22 -20.33 36.24 -9.01
N SER A 23 -20.87 36.17 -10.23
CA SER A 23 -21.54 35.00 -10.76
C SER A 23 -20.57 33.83 -10.76
N MET A 24 -20.72 32.88 -9.83
CA MET A 24 -20.08 31.56 -9.95
C MET A 24 -20.87 30.73 -10.96
N THR A 25 -20.61 30.98 -12.24
CA THR A 25 -20.84 29.98 -13.27
C THR A 25 -19.82 28.86 -13.09
N CYS A 26 -20.33 27.68 -12.74
CA CYS A 26 -19.63 26.40 -12.79
C CYS A 26 -18.91 26.26 -14.13
N SER A 27 -17.60 26.54 -14.14
CA SER A 27 -16.74 26.31 -15.30
C SER A 27 -15.91 25.06 -15.02
N ARG A 28 -16.17 24.09 -15.89
CA ARG A 28 -15.50 22.81 -16.10
C ARG A 28 -14.11 22.72 -15.46
N SER A 29 -13.96 21.72 -14.60
CA SER A 29 -12.69 21.09 -14.21
C SER A 29 -11.70 21.12 -15.38
N LEU A 30 -10.65 21.91 -15.21
CA LEU A 30 -9.43 21.83 -16.01
C LEU A 30 -8.79 20.47 -15.70
N ARG A 31 -9.14 19.46 -16.50
CA ARG A 31 -8.34 18.24 -16.60
C ARG A 31 -6.93 18.67 -16.95
N LEU A 32 -5.96 18.37 -16.09
CA LEU A 32 -4.55 18.33 -16.47
C LEU A 32 -4.38 17.19 -17.48
N THR A 33 -4.72 17.45 -18.74
CA THR A 33 -4.28 16.62 -19.86
C THR A 33 -2.76 16.70 -19.93
N ARG A 34 -2.10 15.55 -19.74
CA ARG A 34 -0.66 15.33 -19.94
C ARG A 34 -0.10 16.23 -21.05
N THR A 35 0.91 17.04 -20.71
CA THR A 35 1.74 17.76 -21.68
C THR A 35 2.42 16.74 -22.59
N ARG A 36 1.90 16.55 -23.80
CA ARG A 36 2.56 15.79 -24.88
C ARG A 36 3.74 16.62 -25.38
N ILE A 37 4.95 16.28 -24.95
CA ILE A 37 6.17 16.76 -25.62
C ILE A 37 6.25 16.02 -26.96
N ARG A 38 5.79 16.68 -28.04
CA ARG A 38 6.02 16.22 -29.42
C ARG A 38 7.37 16.77 -29.87
N MET A 39 8.43 15.98 -29.74
CA MET A 39 9.60 16.14 -30.59
C MET A 39 9.41 15.21 -31.79
N GLY A 40 9.35 15.79 -32.99
CA GLY A 40 9.16 15.04 -34.21
C GLY A 40 10.38 14.18 -34.52
N LEU A 41 10.13 12.92 -34.87
CA LEU A 41 10.81 12.06 -35.85
C LEU A 41 9.91 10.83 -36.07
N GLY A 42 9.91 10.29 -37.28
CA GLY A 42 8.89 9.39 -37.82
C GLY A 42 8.87 7.94 -37.30
N GLU A 43 7.84 7.25 -37.79
CA GLU A 43 7.48 5.82 -37.68
C GLU A 43 7.03 5.30 -36.30
N GLU A 44 6.01 4.43 -36.34
CA GLU A 44 5.17 3.98 -35.22
C GLU A 44 5.90 3.68 -33.91
N GLN A 45 6.04 4.69 -33.05
CA GLN A 45 6.25 4.45 -31.64
C GLN A 45 4.90 4.08 -31.04
N ALA A 46 4.66 2.78 -30.86
CA ALA A 46 3.62 2.31 -29.96
C ALA A 46 3.75 3.13 -28.66
N GLU A 47 2.70 3.88 -28.31
CA GLU A 47 2.69 4.74 -27.14
C GLU A 47 2.86 3.83 -25.91
N MET A 48 4.11 3.67 -25.45
CA MET A 48 4.45 2.78 -24.34
C MET A 48 3.82 3.36 -23.08
N LYS A 49 2.67 2.79 -22.67
CA LYS A 49 2.01 3.14 -21.42
C LYS A 49 2.97 2.86 -20.27
N ILE A 50 3.30 3.90 -19.50
CA ILE A 50 4.04 3.75 -18.24
C ILE A 50 3.19 2.86 -17.31
N PRO A 51 3.71 1.71 -16.83
CA PRO A 51 2.97 0.87 -15.90
C PRO A 51 2.59 1.64 -14.63
N HIS A 52 1.39 1.39 -14.12
CA HIS A 52 0.88 2.05 -12.93
C HIS A 52 0.64 1.05 -11.80
N VAL A 53 1.36 1.21 -10.70
CA VAL A 53 1.14 0.49 -9.44
C VAL A 53 0.43 1.39 -8.42
N LEU A 54 -0.61 0.87 -7.77
CA LEU A 54 -1.18 1.46 -6.56
C LEU A 54 -0.65 0.71 -5.33
N SER A 55 0.09 1.41 -4.46
CA SER A 55 0.44 0.89 -3.12
C SER A 55 -0.65 1.24 -2.10
N VAL A 56 -1.13 0.23 -1.37
CA VAL A 56 -2.09 0.36 -0.27
C VAL A 56 -1.38 -0.09 1.02
N ALA A 57 -0.84 0.86 1.78
CA ALA A 57 0.00 0.55 2.94
C ALA A 57 0.10 1.73 3.93
N GLY A 58 0.77 1.49 5.04
CA GLY A 58 1.15 2.54 5.99
C GLY A 58 2.27 3.44 5.47
N SER A 59 2.31 4.67 5.98
CA SER A 59 3.37 5.65 5.74
C SER A 59 4.44 5.57 6.83
N ASP A 60 5.67 5.25 6.43
CA ASP A 60 6.87 5.25 7.28
C ASP A 60 7.55 6.63 7.25
N SER A 61 7.65 7.28 8.41
CA SER A 61 8.33 8.58 8.57
C SER A 61 9.82 8.53 8.25
N GLY A 62 10.49 7.38 8.44
CA GLY A 62 11.88 7.17 8.06
C GLY A 62 12.07 6.86 6.57
N ALA A 63 10.98 6.67 5.83
CA ALA A 63 10.96 6.34 4.41
C ALA A 63 11.75 5.06 4.03
N GLY A 64 11.98 4.15 4.97
CA GLY A 64 12.67 2.87 4.76
C GLY A 64 11.73 1.73 4.40
N ALA A 65 10.45 1.84 4.79
CA ALA A 65 9.39 0.87 4.54
C ALA A 65 8.11 1.56 4.01
N GLY A 66 6.99 0.82 4.03
CA GLY A 66 5.67 1.35 3.71
C GLY A 66 5.54 1.90 2.29
N ILE A 67 4.63 2.86 2.11
CA ILE A 67 4.39 3.49 0.81
C ILE A 67 5.65 4.17 0.25
N GLN A 68 6.55 4.67 1.10
CA GLN A 68 7.78 5.34 0.67
C GLN A 68 8.73 4.35 0.00
N ALA A 69 8.90 3.15 0.58
CA ALA A 69 9.69 2.10 -0.05
C ALA A 69 9.04 1.64 -1.37
N ASP A 70 7.71 1.51 -1.40
CA ASP A 70 6.98 1.11 -2.61
C ASP A 70 7.16 2.14 -3.75
N ILE A 71 7.01 3.44 -3.46
CA ILE A 71 7.22 4.53 -4.44
C ILE A 71 8.67 4.53 -4.94
N LYS A 72 9.67 4.37 -4.05
CA LYS A 72 11.08 4.32 -4.43
C LYS A 72 11.38 3.13 -5.34
N ALA A 73 10.84 1.95 -5.01
CA ALA A 73 10.98 0.75 -5.82
C ALA A 73 10.36 0.92 -7.22
N CYS A 74 9.15 1.49 -7.29
CA CYS A 74 8.49 1.79 -8.56
C CYS A 74 9.27 2.81 -9.39
N GLY A 75 9.71 3.91 -8.78
CA GLY A 75 10.50 4.95 -9.44
C GLY A 75 11.81 4.40 -10.00
N ALA A 76 12.50 3.55 -9.25
CA ALA A 76 13.72 2.86 -9.69
C ALA A 76 13.48 1.85 -10.85
N ARG A 77 12.22 1.57 -11.21
CA ARG A 77 11.83 0.69 -12.32
C ARG A 77 11.07 1.42 -13.42
N GLY A 78 11.01 2.76 -13.38
CA GLY A 78 10.26 3.54 -14.38
C GLY A 78 8.75 3.32 -14.32
N VAL A 79 8.23 2.91 -13.16
CA VAL A 79 6.81 2.65 -12.89
C VAL A 79 6.21 3.84 -12.15
N TYR A 80 5.03 4.28 -12.58
CA TYR A 80 4.29 5.30 -11.85
C TYR A 80 3.61 4.67 -10.63
N CYS A 81 3.77 5.28 -9.46
CA CYS A 81 3.23 4.77 -8.20
C CYS A 81 2.28 5.77 -7.58
N SER A 82 1.01 5.40 -7.43
CA SER A 82 0.04 6.11 -6.58
C SER A 82 -0.10 5.39 -5.24
N THR A 83 -0.68 6.07 -4.24
CA THR A 83 -0.77 5.54 -2.89
C THR A 83 -2.17 5.69 -2.29
N VAL A 84 -2.55 4.74 -1.45
CA VAL A 84 -3.61 4.83 -0.46
C VAL A 84 -2.97 4.58 0.90
N ILE A 85 -3.12 5.54 1.82
CA ILE A 85 -2.48 5.49 3.12
C ILE A 85 -3.44 4.88 4.13
N THR A 86 -3.03 3.77 4.77
CA THR A 86 -3.84 3.07 5.79
C THR A 86 -3.50 3.48 7.22
N ALA A 87 -2.27 3.97 7.44
CA ALA A 87 -1.80 4.50 8.70
C ALA A 87 -0.60 5.42 8.47
N VAL A 88 -0.28 6.26 9.46
CA VAL A 88 0.96 7.02 9.51
C VAL A 88 1.72 6.62 10.77
N THR A 89 2.97 6.19 10.61
CA THR A 89 3.82 5.81 11.74
C THR A 89 4.82 6.91 12.04
N ALA A 90 4.90 7.35 13.29
CA ALA A 90 6.09 8.01 13.82
C ALA A 90 7.15 6.93 14.01
N GLN A 91 7.99 6.75 12.98
CA GLN A 91 8.97 5.68 12.88
C GLN A 91 10.30 6.25 12.39
N ASN A 92 11.39 5.66 12.87
CA ASN A 92 12.75 5.92 12.41
C ASN A 92 13.58 4.64 12.54
N THR A 93 14.90 4.75 12.36
CA THR A 93 15.82 3.59 12.39
C THR A 93 15.95 2.90 13.74
N VAL A 94 15.44 3.48 14.84
CA VAL A 94 15.42 2.85 16.18
C VAL A 94 14.06 2.26 16.56
N GLY A 95 13.06 2.35 15.69
CA GLY A 95 11.76 1.67 15.87
C GLY A 95 10.56 2.58 15.62
N VAL A 96 9.39 2.10 16.06
CA VAL A 96 8.10 2.81 15.97
C VAL A 96 7.77 3.44 17.32
N GLN A 97 7.54 4.75 17.33
CA GLN A 97 7.17 5.52 18.53
C GLN A 97 5.67 5.81 18.60
N GLY A 98 4.96 5.72 17.48
CA GLY A 98 3.53 5.95 17.43
C GLY A 98 2.92 5.55 16.11
N VAL A 99 1.65 5.18 16.15
CA VAL A 99 0.87 4.79 14.97
C VAL A 99 -0.44 5.56 15.00
N TYR A 100 -0.74 6.26 13.92
CA TYR A 100 -2.04 6.88 13.69
C TYR A 100 -2.74 6.14 12.56
N LEU A 101 -3.86 5.49 12.87
CA LEU A 101 -4.67 4.78 11.88
C LEU A 101 -5.51 5.78 11.09
N VAL A 102 -5.52 5.66 9.77
CA VAL A 102 -6.40 6.46 8.92
C VAL A 102 -7.81 5.88 9.04
N PRO A 103 -8.85 6.71 9.27
CA PRO A 103 -10.23 6.24 9.31
C PRO A 103 -10.62 5.42 8.07
N GLU A 104 -11.34 4.32 8.28
CA GLU A 104 -11.63 3.32 7.24
C GLU A 104 -12.50 3.87 6.09
N ASP A 105 -13.40 4.78 6.41
CA ASP A 105 -14.21 5.53 5.45
C ASP A 105 -13.32 6.38 4.53
N PHE A 106 -12.31 7.05 5.10
CA PHE A 106 -11.36 7.84 4.34
C PHE A 106 -10.37 6.97 3.52
N VAL A 107 -9.96 5.80 4.03
CA VAL A 107 -9.22 4.82 3.21
C VAL A 107 -10.05 4.38 2.00
N SER A 108 -11.35 4.14 2.23
CA SER A 108 -12.28 3.78 1.16
C SER A 108 -12.48 4.90 0.15
N GLU A 109 -12.50 6.17 0.59
CA GLU A 109 -12.51 7.33 -0.30
C GLU A 109 -11.26 7.41 -1.16
N GLN A 110 -10.07 7.28 -0.57
CA GLN A 110 -8.80 7.26 -1.31
C GLN A 110 -8.78 6.15 -2.38
N LEU A 111 -9.19 4.92 -2.02
CA LEU A 111 -9.29 3.79 -2.95
C LEU A 111 -10.19 4.13 -4.15
N ARG A 112 -11.39 4.67 -3.89
CA ARG A 112 -12.33 5.07 -4.95
C ARG A 112 -11.75 6.19 -5.81
N SER A 113 -11.15 7.21 -5.20
CA SER A 113 -10.58 8.35 -5.93
C SER A 113 -9.52 7.91 -6.93
N VAL A 114 -8.62 7.00 -6.55
CA VAL A 114 -7.59 6.48 -7.46
C VAL A 114 -8.18 5.52 -8.48
N LEU A 115 -8.89 4.48 -8.03
CA LEU A 115 -9.32 3.37 -8.91
C LEU A 115 -10.46 3.73 -9.86
N SER A 116 -11.21 4.81 -9.61
CA SER A 116 -12.27 5.26 -10.52
C SER A 116 -11.81 6.24 -11.61
N ASP A 117 -10.61 6.82 -11.48
CA ASP A 117 -10.07 7.81 -12.42
C ASP A 117 -8.80 7.33 -13.12
N MET A 118 -7.94 6.61 -12.40
CA MET A 118 -6.62 6.22 -12.88
C MET A 118 -6.61 4.78 -13.36
N GLU A 119 -6.01 4.53 -14.52
CA GLU A 119 -5.85 3.18 -15.08
C GLU A 119 -4.72 2.40 -14.38
N VAL A 120 -4.99 1.98 -13.14
CA VAL A 120 -4.08 1.16 -12.33
C VAL A 120 -3.92 -0.24 -12.93
N ASP A 121 -2.68 -0.65 -13.18
CA ASP A 121 -2.36 -1.99 -13.69
C ASP A 121 -2.27 -3.02 -12.55
N VAL A 122 -1.61 -2.66 -11.45
CA VAL A 122 -1.33 -3.56 -10.32
C VAL A 122 -1.62 -2.87 -8.99
N VAL A 123 -2.18 -3.61 -8.05
CA VAL A 123 -2.31 -3.17 -6.66
C VAL A 123 -1.34 -3.98 -5.80
N LYS A 124 -0.57 -3.30 -4.95
CA LYS A 124 0.25 -3.92 -3.92
C LYS A 124 -0.27 -3.54 -2.55
N THR A 125 -0.49 -4.50 -1.67
CA THR A 125 -0.84 -4.23 -0.27
C THR A 125 0.36 -4.41 0.64
N GLY A 126 0.52 -3.52 1.61
CA GLY A 126 1.41 -3.69 2.76
C GLY A 126 0.60 -3.85 4.05
N MET A 127 0.95 -3.09 5.08
CA MET A 127 0.22 -3.08 6.36
C MET A 127 -1.25 -2.66 6.18
N LEU A 128 -2.17 -3.56 6.54
CA LEU A 128 -3.63 -3.35 6.57
C LEU A 128 -4.10 -3.49 8.03
N PRO A 129 -4.39 -2.39 8.75
CA PRO A 129 -4.56 -2.41 10.20
C PRO A 129 -5.96 -2.82 10.69
N SER A 130 -6.93 -3.02 9.80
CA SER A 130 -8.28 -3.46 10.17
C SER A 130 -8.94 -4.35 9.11
N THR A 131 -9.93 -5.11 9.55
CA THR A 131 -10.72 -6.00 8.69
C THR A 131 -11.58 -5.23 7.69
N GLU A 132 -12.01 -4.05 8.09
CA GLU A 132 -12.82 -3.10 7.33
C GLU A 132 -12.06 -2.56 6.13
N ILE A 133 -10.75 -2.28 6.28
CA ILE A 133 -9.88 -1.88 5.17
C ILE A 133 -9.71 -3.03 4.17
N ILE A 134 -9.52 -4.26 4.64
CA ILE A 134 -9.42 -5.44 3.75
C ILE A 134 -10.72 -5.60 2.96
N GLN A 135 -11.86 -5.50 3.64
CA GLN A 135 -13.17 -5.61 3.01
C GLN A 135 -13.40 -4.49 1.98
N ALA A 136 -13.08 -3.24 2.33
CA ALA A 136 -13.19 -2.10 1.44
C ALA A 136 -12.31 -2.26 0.19
N LEU A 137 -11.09 -2.76 0.36
CA LEU A 137 -10.20 -3.09 -0.76
C LEU A 137 -10.81 -4.16 -1.66
N CYS A 138 -11.24 -5.30 -1.12
CA CYS A 138 -11.86 -6.38 -1.87
C CYS A 138 -13.11 -5.92 -2.64
N ILE A 139 -14.00 -5.15 -1.99
CA ILE A 139 -15.19 -4.58 -2.64
C ILE A 139 -14.78 -3.65 -3.78
N THR A 140 -13.79 -2.79 -3.56
CA THR A 140 -13.38 -1.81 -4.56
C THR A 140 -12.70 -2.49 -5.75
N LEU A 141 -11.87 -3.51 -5.54
CA LEU A 141 -11.22 -4.28 -6.62
C LEU A 141 -12.21 -5.13 -7.43
N ARG A 142 -13.33 -5.58 -6.84
CA ARG A 142 -14.42 -6.21 -7.60
C ARG A 142 -15.12 -5.21 -8.53
N LYS A 143 -15.23 -3.95 -8.10
CA LYS A 143 -15.85 -2.87 -8.90
C LYS A 143 -14.91 -2.33 -9.97
N TYR A 144 -13.62 -2.22 -9.65
CA TYR A 144 -12.56 -1.70 -10.51
C TYR A 144 -11.45 -2.75 -10.59
N PRO A 145 -11.61 -3.77 -11.46
CA PRO A 145 -10.64 -4.86 -11.55
C PRO A 145 -9.29 -4.36 -12.07
N VAL A 146 -8.23 -4.92 -11.51
CA VAL A 146 -6.83 -4.67 -11.91
C VAL A 146 -6.21 -5.95 -12.46
N ARG A 147 -5.06 -5.84 -13.12
CA ARG A 147 -4.43 -7.00 -13.76
C ARG A 147 -3.84 -7.98 -12.76
N ALA A 148 -3.33 -7.48 -11.64
CA ALA A 148 -2.77 -8.29 -10.57
C ALA A 148 -2.89 -7.61 -9.21
N LEU A 149 -3.03 -8.43 -8.18
CA LEU A 149 -2.94 -8.03 -6.78
C LEU A 149 -1.72 -8.73 -6.15
N VAL A 150 -0.79 -7.96 -5.62
CA VAL A 150 0.36 -8.43 -4.85
C VAL A 150 0.10 -8.18 -3.37
N VAL A 151 0.11 -9.25 -2.57
CA VAL A 151 -0.15 -9.17 -1.13
C VAL A 151 1.14 -9.38 -0.37
N ASP A 152 1.63 -8.34 0.30
CA ASP A 152 2.66 -8.47 1.34
C ASP A 152 1.93 -8.52 2.69
N PRO A 153 1.79 -9.71 3.32
CA PRO A 153 0.92 -9.89 4.47
C PRO A 153 1.64 -9.40 5.75
N VAL A 154 1.90 -8.10 5.84
CA VAL A 154 2.64 -7.49 6.95
C VAL A 154 1.85 -7.67 8.25
N MET A 155 2.36 -8.53 9.14
CA MET A 155 1.73 -8.86 10.43
C MET A 155 2.49 -8.32 11.64
N VAL A 156 3.73 -7.88 11.45
CA VAL A 156 4.62 -7.41 12.51
C VAL A 156 5.33 -6.16 12.02
N ALA A 157 5.39 -5.12 12.84
CA ALA A 157 6.18 -3.93 12.51
C ALA A 157 7.66 -4.33 12.40
N THR A 158 8.46 -3.58 11.65
CA THR A 158 9.92 -3.80 11.60
C THR A 158 10.55 -3.75 13.02
N SER A 159 9.91 -3.08 13.99
CA SER A 159 10.26 -3.03 15.41
C SER A 159 9.90 -4.28 16.23
N GLY A 160 9.11 -5.22 15.68
CA GLY A 160 8.68 -6.44 16.37
C GLY A 160 7.29 -6.40 17.00
N ASP A 161 6.57 -5.28 16.92
CA ASP A 161 5.21 -5.16 17.47
C ASP A 161 4.20 -5.94 16.62
N VAL A 162 3.33 -6.74 17.26
CA VAL A 162 2.26 -7.51 16.58
C VAL A 162 1.23 -6.53 16.02
N LEU A 163 1.11 -6.47 14.70
CA LEU A 163 0.19 -5.56 14.00
C LEU A 163 -1.13 -6.22 13.59
N ALA A 164 -1.17 -7.56 13.45
CA ALA A 164 -2.34 -8.27 12.97
C ALA A 164 -3.05 -9.04 14.10
N SER A 165 -4.34 -8.75 14.31
CA SER A 165 -5.21 -9.57 15.15
C SER A 165 -5.59 -10.89 14.43
N PRO A 166 -6.03 -11.93 15.17
CA PRO A 166 -6.54 -13.15 14.54
C PRO A 166 -7.65 -12.90 13.51
N ALA A 167 -8.51 -11.90 13.75
CA ALA A 167 -9.57 -11.52 12.83
C ALA A 167 -9.03 -10.99 11.48
N ILE A 168 -7.93 -10.23 11.51
CA ILE A 168 -7.25 -9.74 10.30
C ILE A 168 -6.67 -10.92 9.51
N LEU A 169 -6.01 -11.87 10.19
CA LEU A 169 -5.48 -13.08 9.54
C LEU A 169 -6.59 -13.87 8.86
N ASP A 170 -7.72 -14.06 9.53
CA ASP A 170 -8.85 -14.79 8.96
C ASP A 170 -9.45 -14.07 7.75
N ARG A 171 -9.53 -12.73 7.77
CA ARG A 171 -9.98 -11.97 6.58
C ARG A 171 -8.98 -12.05 5.44
N LEU A 172 -7.68 -11.97 5.71
CA LEU A 172 -6.66 -12.17 4.67
C LEU A 172 -6.84 -13.53 4.00
N ARG A 173 -6.94 -14.60 4.78
CA ARG A 173 -7.12 -15.97 4.27
C ARG A 173 -8.41 -16.15 3.47
N GLN A 174 -9.53 -15.60 3.95
CA GLN A 174 -10.85 -15.87 3.39
C GLN A 174 -11.23 -14.94 2.24
N GLU A 175 -10.67 -13.74 2.18
CA GLU A 175 -11.13 -12.70 1.24
C GLU A 175 -10.03 -12.16 0.33
N LEU A 176 -8.84 -11.85 0.86
CA LEU A 176 -7.79 -11.18 0.09
C LEU A 176 -6.90 -12.16 -0.68
N LEU A 177 -6.43 -13.21 -0.02
CA LEU A 177 -5.58 -14.24 -0.65
C LEU A 177 -6.26 -14.94 -1.85
N PRO A 178 -7.57 -15.29 -1.80
CA PRO A 178 -8.24 -15.94 -2.94
C PRO A 178 -8.26 -15.13 -4.24
N ILE A 179 -8.08 -13.81 -4.17
CA ILE A 179 -8.08 -12.92 -5.34
C ILE A 179 -6.69 -12.38 -5.69
N SER A 180 -5.63 -12.87 -5.01
CA SER A 180 -4.26 -12.39 -5.21
C SER A 180 -3.52 -13.15 -6.31
N GLU A 181 -2.71 -12.43 -7.07
CA GLU A 181 -1.80 -13.04 -8.05
C GLU A 181 -0.55 -13.57 -7.32
N VAL A 182 0.02 -12.78 -6.41
CA VAL A 182 1.22 -13.15 -5.66
C VAL A 182 1.05 -12.80 -4.19
N VAL A 183 1.47 -13.68 -3.30
CA VAL A 183 1.65 -13.36 -1.87
C VAL A 183 3.11 -13.57 -1.46
N THR A 184 3.66 -12.66 -0.67
CA THR A 184 5.11 -12.61 -0.35
C THR A 184 5.42 -12.68 1.16
N PRO A 185 4.97 -13.71 1.90
CA PRO A 185 5.18 -13.77 3.35
C PRO A 185 6.66 -14.02 3.69
N ASN A 186 7.18 -13.43 4.77
CA ASN A 186 8.38 -13.93 5.44
C ASN A 186 8.06 -15.17 6.30
N LEU A 187 9.07 -15.80 6.93
CA LEU A 187 8.87 -16.99 7.76
C LEU A 187 7.82 -16.82 8.87
N LYS A 188 7.84 -15.69 9.60
CA LYS A 188 6.89 -15.42 10.69
C LYS A 188 5.47 -15.26 10.16
N GLU A 189 5.33 -14.56 9.04
CA GLU A 189 4.05 -14.36 8.36
C GLU A 189 3.52 -15.66 7.77
N ALA A 190 4.38 -16.46 7.14
CA ALA A 190 4.02 -17.76 6.58
C ALA A 190 3.55 -18.71 7.68
N SER A 191 4.30 -18.79 8.79
CA SER A 191 3.91 -19.52 10.00
C SER A 191 2.52 -19.09 10.48
N ALA A 192 2.32 -17.78 10.70
CA ALA A 192 1.05 -17.25 11.15
C ALA A 192 -0.11 -17.56 10.19
N LEU A 193 0.12 -17.56 8.87
CA LEU A 193 -0.91 -17.93 7.89
C LEU A 193 -1.30 -19.42 7.97
N VAL A 194 -0.37 -20.32 8.27
CA VAL A 194 -0.58 -21.78 8.19
C VAL A 194 -0.80 -22.48 9.54
N GLY A 195 -0.85 -21.76 10.65
CA GLY A 195 -1.23 -22.32 11.96
C GLY A 195 -0.41 -21.84 13.15
N GLY A 196 0.68 -21.10 12.92
CA GLY A 196 1.49 -20.46 13.97
C GLY A 196 2.70 -21.27 14.45
N GLU A 197 2.90 -22.49 13.92
CA GLU A 197 4.10 -23.28 14.23
C GLU A 197 5.35 -22.67 13.56
N PRO A 198 6.51 -22.60 14.25
CA PRO A 198 7.75 -22.10 13.66
C PRO A 198 8.15 -22.86 12.39
N LEU A 199 8.71 -22.14 11.42
CA LEU A 199 9.28 -22.72 10.20
C LEU A 199 10.80 -22.63 10.28
N GLU A 200 11.48 -23.76 10.40
CA GLU A 200 12.92 -23.83 10.70
C GLU A 200 13.74 -24.46 9.57
N THR A 201 13.08 -25.09 8.59
CA THR A 201 13.73 -25.78 7.48
C THR A 201 13.18 -25.34 6.12
N ILE A 202 13.93 -25.66 5.05
CA ILE A 202 13.48 -25.45 3.67
C ILE A 202 12.23 -26.28 3.37
N GLU A 203 12.13 -27.47 3.95
CA GLU A 203 10.97 -28.35 3.85
C GLU A 203 9.73 -27.70 4.49
N ASP A 204 9.88 -27.03 5.64
CA ASP A 204 8.79 -26.28 6.28
C ASP A 204 8.33 -25.12 5.40
N MET A 205 9.28 -24.37 4.80
CA MET A 205 8.96 -23.29 3.86
C MET A 205 8.17 -23.80 2.66
N ARG A 206 8.55 -24.95 2.10
CA ARG A 206 7.85 -25.59 0.97
C ARG A 206 6.44 -26.03 1.37
N ALA A 207 6.30 -26.64 2.55
CA ALA A 207 5.01 -27.06 3.09
C ALA A 207 4.09 -25.84 3.31
N ALA A 208 4.62 -24.76 3.91
CA ALA A 208 3.91 -23.52 4.11
C ALA A 208 3.51 -22.87 2.77
N ALA A 209 4.42 -22.77 1.80
CA ALA A 209 4.13 -22.22 0.48
C ALA A 209 2.97 -22.97 -0.20
N LYS A 210 3.00 -24.30 -0.13
CA LYS A 210 1.93 -25.16 -0.65
C LYS A 210 0.62 -24.93 0.10
N ALA A 211 0.63 -24.87 1.42
CA ALA A 211 -0.58 -24.62 2.22
C ALA A 211 -1.20 -23.24 1.90
N ILE A 212 -0.38 -22.19 1.80
CA ILE A 212 -0.83 -20.83 1.47
C ILE A 212 -1.41 -20.79 0.05
N HIS A 213 -0.81 -21.48 -0.92
CA HIS A 213 -1.35 -21.56 -2.28
C HIS A 213 -2.75 -22.19 -2.32
N HIS A 214 -3.05 -23.17 -1.45
CA HIS A 214 -4.41 -23.72 -1.35
C HIS A 214 -5.45 -22.72 -0.82
N MET A 215 -5.02 -21.59 -0.25
CA MET A 215 -5.91 -20.48 0.12
C MET A 215 -6.30 -19.61 -1.09
N GLY A 216 -5.69 -19.85 -2.26
CA GLY A 216 -6.08 -19.25 -3.54
C GLY A 216 -5.09 -18.33 -4.27
N PRO A 217 -4.00 -17.79 -3.70
CA PRO A 217 -2.99 -17.06 -4.46
C PRO A 217 -2.40 -17.90 -5.59
N ARG A 218 -2.21 -17.32 -6.76
CA ARG A 218 -1.61 -18.03 -7.91
C ARG A 218 -0.12 -18.35 -7.70
N TYR A 219 0.59 -17.44 -7.05
CA TYR A 219 1.99 -17.61 -6.69
C TYR A 219 2.22 -17.28 -5.22
N VAL A 220 3.09 -18.05 -4.56
CA VAL A 220 3.51 -17.83 -3.17
C VAL A 220 5.03 -17.74 -3.15
N LEU A 221 5.57 -16.63 -2.66
CA LEU A 221 7.01 -16.42 -2.45
C LEU A 221 7.29 -16.33 -0.96
N VAL A 222 7.68 -17.45 -0.35
CA VAL A 222 8.08 -17.47 1.08
C VAL A 222 9.52 -16.99 1.19
N LYS A 223 9.69 -15.84 1.83
CA LYS A 223 11.00 -15.20 2.05
C LYS A 223 11.69 -15.86 3.24
N GLY A 224 12.83 -16.52 3.02
CA GLY A 224 13.53 -17.28 4.08
C GLY A 224 14.38 -16.40 5.00
N GLY A 225 14.85 -15.25 4.50
CA GLY A 225 15.74 -14.38 5.28
C GLY A 225 16.99 -15.12 5.75
N HIS A 226 17.34 -14.98 7.03
CA HIS A 226 18.53 -15.59 7.64
C HIS A 226 18.22 -16.95 8.31
N LEU A 227 17.60 -17.89 7.58
CA LEU A 227 17.57 -19.28 8.03
C LEU A 227 19.01 -19.67 8.40
N GLN A 228 19.25 -20.13 9.64
CA GLN A 228 20.57 -20.25 10.24
C GLN A 228 21.49 -21.30 9.59
N SER A 229 21.08 -21.88 8.45
CA SER A 229 21.56 -23.17 7.97
C SER A 229 22.57 -23.11 6.82
N ALA A 230 22.80 -21.96 6.18
CA ALA A 230 23.84 -21.82 5.16
C ALA A 230 24.09 -20.33 4.92
N GLY A 231 25.29 -19.91 4.54
CA GLY A 231 25.63 -18.50 4.25
C GLY A 231 24.86 -17.85 3.10
N ASP A 232 23.80 -18.48 2.59
CA ASP A 232 22.95 -18.06 1.48
C ASP A 232 21.53 -17.72 1.97
N VAL A 233 20.95 -16.66 1.42
CA VAL A 233 19.53 -16.32 1.62
C VAL A 233 18.69 -17.11 0.61
N ILE A 234 17.77 -17.94 1.09
CA ILE A 234 16.93 -18.82 0.25
C ILE A 234 15.47 -18.38 0.33
N ASP A 235 14.84 -18.16 -0.82
CA ASP A 235 13.41 -17.92 -0.96
C ASP A 235 12.74 -19.06 -1.74
N ILE A 236 11.49 -19.40 -1.39
CA ILE A 236 10.72 -20.45 -2.05
C ILE A 236 9.56 -19.84 -2.83
N LEU A 237 9.63 -19.92 -4.17
CA LEU A 237 8.52 -19.62 -5.07
C LEU A 237 7.72 -20.89 -5.38
N TYR A 238 6.41 -20.83 -5.20
CA TYR A 238 5.47 -21.92 -5.51
C TYR A 238 4.33 -21.43 -6.41
N ASP A 239 4.14 -22.08 -7.56
CA ASP A 239 3.17 -21.74 -8.61
C ASP A 239 2.08 -22.83 -8.82
N GLY A 240 1.93 -23.73 -7.85
CA GLY A 240 1.08 -24.92 -7.97
C GLY A 240 1.79 -26.12 -8.59
N LYS A 241 3.02 -25.97 -9.11
CA LYS A 241 3.89 -27.07 -9.53
C LYS A 241 5.14 -27.06 -8.66
N LEU A 242 5.49 -28.21 -8.08
CA LEU A 242 6.78 -28.37 -7.41
C LEU A 242 7.89 -28.38 -8.47
N LYS A 243 8.38 -27.21 -8.88
CA LYS A 243 9.66 -27.10 -9.58
C LYS A 243 10.73 -26.74 -8.56
N HIS A 244 11.67 -27.65 -8.34
CA HIS A 244 12.93 -27.31 -7.68
C HIS A 244 13.60 -26.22 -8.49
N SER A 245 13.48 -24.99 -8.01
CA SER A 245 14.24 -23.86 -8.52
C SER A 245 14.96 -23.31 -7.31
N SER A 246 16.25 -23.59 -7.18
CA SER A 246 17.16 -22.72 -6.46
C SER A 246 17.14 -21.37 -7.19
N CYS A 247 16.14 -20.56 -6.88
CA CYS A 247 16.04 -19.21 -7.39
C CYS A 247 16.95 -18.36 -6.50
N PHE A 248 18.23 -18.32 -6.85
CA PHE A 248 19.09 -17.22 -6.44
C PHE A 248 18.55 -15.98 -7.15
N ILE A 249 17.87 -15.10 -6.40
CA ILE A 249 17.55 -13.74 -6.86
C ILE A 249 18.75 -12.85 -6.53
#